data_AF-A0A3P8K3K8-F1
#
_entry.id   AF-A0A3P8K3K8-F1
#
_cell.length_a   1.000
_cell.length_b   1.000
_cell.length_c   1.000
_cell.angle_alpha   90.00
_cell.angle_beta   90.00
_cell.angle_gamma   90.00
#
_symmetry.space_group_name_H-M   'P 1'
#
loop_
_entity.id
_entity.type
_entity.pdbx_description
1 polymer ?
#
loop_
_entity_poly.entity_id
_entity_poly.type
_entity_poly.pdbx_seq_one_letter_code
_entity_poly.pdbx_strand_id
1 'polypeptide(L)' 'MRELKAIGYTSEPHAAIAWRALRDQLQPGEYGLFLGTAHPAKFKESVEEILQETLPLPKELAGPRRPAAAVA' A
#
# COMPACT_ATOMS: atom_id res chain seq x y z
N MET A 1 -4.54 1.36 5.94
CA MET A 1 -4.78 1.84 4.56
C MET A 1 -5.80 2.96 4.50
N ARG A 2 -7.02 2.82 5.04
CA ARG A 2 -8.01 3.91 5.05
C ARG A 2 -7.50 5.20 5.70
N GLU A 3 -6.75 5.11 6.79
CA GLU A 3 -6.14 6.27 7.46
C GLU A 3 -5.08 6.98 6.56
N LEU A 4 -4.23 6.22 5.88
CA LEU A 4 -3.29 6.76 4.88
C LEU A 4 -4.03 7.46 3.73
N LYS A 5 -5.14 6.89 3.26
CA LYS A 5 -5.98 7.50 2.24
C LYS A 5 -6.63 8.79 2.73
N ALA A 6 -7.08 8.85 3.99
CA ALA A 6 -7.69 10.03 4.59
C ALA A 6 -6.73 11.23 4.65
N ILE A 7 -5.40 10.99 4.70
CA ILE A 7 -4.37 12.04 4.61
C ILE A 7 -3.87 12.27 3.17
N GLY A 8 -4.54 11.70 2.17
CA GLY A 8 -4.22 11.89 0.75
C GLY A 8 -3.16 10.95 0.17
N TYR A 9 -2.74 9.91 0.91
CA TYR A 9 -1.70 8.97 0.45
C TYR A 9 -2.28 7.59 0.12
N THR A 10 -2.33 7.25 -1.18
CA THR A 10 -2.77 5.92 -1.63
C THR A 10 -1.61 4.93 -1.53
N SER A 11 -1.69 4.01 -0.56
CA SER A 11 -0.66 3.02 -0.25
C SER A 11 -1.07 1.60 -0.60
N GLU A 12 -0.26 0.63 -0.21
CA GLU A 12 -0.48 -0.81 -0.41
C GLU A 12 -0.30 -1.60 0.90
N PRO A 13 -0.70 -2.89 0.93
CA PRO A 13 -0.75 -3.66 2.18
C PRO A 13 0.57 -3.70 2.98
N HIS A 14 1.73 -3.86 2.34
CA HIS A 14 3.02 -3.99 3.04
C HIS A 14 3.41 -2.69 3.74
N ALA A 15 3.36 -1.57 3.03
CA ALA A 15 3.68 -0.24 3.52
C ALA A 15 2.65 0.26 4.54
N ALA A 16 1.39 -0.19 4.45
CA ALA A 16 0.39 0.12 5.46
C ALA A 16 0.74 -0.49 6.83
N ILE A 17 1.36 -1.68 6.86
CA ILE A 17 1.86 -2.29 8.10
C ILE A 17 3.05 -1.49 8.64
N ALA A 18 4.02 -1.15 7.78
CA ALA A 18 5.18 -0.36 8.18
C ALA A 18 4.77 1.02 8.72
N TRP A 19 3.85 1.70 8.05
CA TRP A 19 3.30 2.97 8.51
C TRP A 19 2.57 2.85 9.85
N ARG A 20 1.80 1.77 10.05
CA ARG A 20 1.10 1.54 11.33
C ARG A 20 2.10 1.41 12.47
N ALA A 21 3.13 0.57 12.29
CA ALA A 21 4.18 0.39 13.29
C ALA A 21 4.93 1.70 13.58
N LEU A 22 5.30 2.44 12.53
CA LEU A 22 5.96 3.74 12.66
C LEU A 22 5.09 4.72 13.45
N ARG A 23 3.82 4.91 13.05
CA ARG A 23 2.90 5.86 13.69
C ARG A 23 2.67 5.52 15.16
N ASP A 24 2.55 4.24 15.49
CA ASP A 24 2.28 3.81 16.87
C ASP A 24 3.52 3.93 17.78
N GLN A 25 4.74 4.08 17.23
CA GLN A 25 6.00 4.13 17.98
C GLN A 25 6.73 5.48 17.91
N LEU A 26 6.39 6.35 16.97
CA LEU A 26 7.08 7.63 16.74
C LEU A 26 6.97 8.56 17.95
N GLN A 27 8.10 9.04 18.47
CA GLN A 27 8.17 9.91 19.63
C GLN A 27 8.11 11.41 19.25
N PRO A 28 7.73 12.30 20.18
CA PRO A 28 7.76 13.74 19.94
C PRO A 28 9.16 14.22 19.55
N GLY A 29 9.24 14.95 18.43
CA GLY A 29 10.50 15.49 17.89
C GLY A 29 11.22 14.58 16.90
N GLU A 30 10.73 13.35 16.67
CA GLU A 30 11.28 12.46 15.66
C GLU A 30 10.66 12.67 14.27
N TYR A 31 11.43 12.36 13.23
CA TYR A 31 10.93 12.25 11.86
C TYR A 31 10.90 10.79 11.43
N GLY A 32 9.70 10.30 11.12
CA GLY A 32 9.48 8.92 10.72
C GLY A 32 9.49 8.72 9.20
N LEU A 33 10.13 7.65 8.73
CA LEU A 33 10.10 7.21 7.35
C LEU A 33 9.75 5.72 7.27
N PHE A 34 8.85 5.36 6.35
CA PHE A 34 8.51 3.96 6.06
C PHE A 34 8.71 3.68 4.57
N LEU A 35 9.06 2.43 4.23
CA LEU A 35 9.36 2.06 2.86
C LEU A 35 8.09 1.57 2.13
N GLY A 36 7.75 2.26 1.04
CA GLY A 36 6.83 1.75 0.03
C GLY A 36 7.51 0.68 -0.82
N THR A 37 7.40 -0.59 -0.44
CA THR A 37 8.14 -1.68 -1.09
C THR A 37 7.60 -2.05 -2.48
N ALA A 38 6.37 -1.65 -2.78
CA ALA A 38 5.70 -1.97 -4.02
C ALA A 38 4.71 -0.87 -4.44
N HIS A 39 4.38 -0.85 -5.73
CA HIS A 39 3.32 0.00 -6.26
C HIS A 39 1.93 -0.59 -5.92
N PRO A 40 0.93 0.19 -5.48
CA PRO A 40 -0.40 -0.31 -5.11
C PRO A 40 -1.12 -1.13 -6.18
N ALA A 41 -0.90 -0.78 -7.45
CA ALA A 41 -1.48 -1.52 -8.59
C ALA A 41 -1.05 -2.99 -8.68
N LYS A 42 0.03 -3.40 -8.01
CA LYS A 42 0.40 -4.82 -7.89
C LYS A 42 -0.59 -5.61 -7.02
N PHE A 43 -1.34 -4.93 -6.14
CA PHE A 43 -2.35 -5.50 -5.23
C PHE A 43 -3.74 -4.93 -5.51
N LYS A 44 -4.02 -4.61 -6.79
CA LYS A 44 -5.22 -3.88 -7.21
C LYS A 44 -6.51 -4.39 -6.56
N GLU A 45 -6.80 -5.69 -6.63
CA GLU A 45 -8.03 -6.25 -6.05
C GLU A 45 -8.19 -5.93 -4.55
N SER A 46 -7.17 -6.22 -3.76
CA SER A 46 -7.18 -5.92 -2.32
C SER A 46 -7.24 -4.41 -2.04
N VAL A 47 -6.54 -3.59 -2.82
CA VAL A 47 -6.56 -2.13 -2.65
C VAL A 47 -7.94 -1.56 -2.96
N GLU A 48 -8.56 -2.00 -4.05
CA GLU A 48 -9.90 -1.57 -4.45
C GLU A 48 -10.96 -2.03 -3.46
N GLU A 49 -10.87 -3.27 -2.96
CA GLU A 49 -11.76 -3.77 -1.91
C GLU A 49 -11.60 -2.99 -0.59
N ILE A 50 -10.36 -2.74 -0.15
CA ILE A 50 -10.11 -2.05 1.12
C ILE A 50 -10.49 -0.57 1.04
N LEU A 51 -10.24 0.09 -0.10
CA LEU A 51 -10.52 1.52 -0.26
C LEU A 51 -11.89 1.82 -0.85
N GLN A 52 -12.58 0.83 -1.40
CA GLN A 52 -13.86 0.97 -2.10
C GLN A 52 -13.77 1.98 -3.27
N GLU A 53 -12.66 1.94 -4.00
CA GLU A 53 -12.35 2.85 -5.12
C GLU A 53 -11.69 2.08 -6.26
N THR A 54 -11.84 2.55 -7.50
CA THR A 54 -11.14 1.97 -8.65
C THR A 54 -9.72 2.51 -8.75
N LEU A 55 -8.74 1.60 -8.87
CA LEU A 55 -7.33 1.94 -9.01
C LEU A 55 -6.90 1.83 -10.48
N PRO A 56 -6.42 2.91 -11.12
CA PRO A 56 -5.92 2.84 -12.49
C PRO A 56 -4.69 1.93 -12.56
N LEU A 57 -4.59 1.13 -13.63
CA LEU A 57 -3.46 0.27 -13.87
C LEU A 57 -2.39 1.04 -14.69
N PRO A 58 -1.17 1.24 -14.17
CA PRO A 58 -0.08 1.81 -14.94
C PRO A 58 0.25 0.94 -16.16
N LYS A 59 0.71 1.57 -17.25
CA LYS A 59 1.02 0.87 -18.51
C LYS A 59 2.09 -0.19 -18.32
N GLU A 60 3.04 0.06 -17.43
CA GLU A 60 4.15 -0.81 -17.05
C GLU A 60 3.67 -2.10 -16.37
N LEU A 61 2.44 -2.11 -15.84
CA LEU A 61 1.81 -3.25 -15.17
C LEU A 61 0.69 -3.89 -16.00
N ALA A 62 0.51 -3.46 -17.27
CA ALA A 62 -0.52 -3.98 -18.18
C ALA A 62 -0.17 -5.35 -18.81
N GLY A 63 1.00 -5.92 -18.47
CA GLY A 63 1.37 -7.28 -18.86
C GLY A 63 0.61 -8.37 -18.10
N PRO A 64 0.70 -9.64 -18.53
CA PRO A 64 0.04 -10.75 -17.84
C PRO A 64 0.46 -10.80 -16.37
N ARG A 65 -0.51 -10.70 -15.45
CA ARG A 65 -0.27 -10.92 -14.02
C ARG A 65 0.34 -12.31 -13.86
N ARG A 66 1.58 -12.37 -13.40
CA ARG A 66 2.08 -13.62 -12.84
C ARG A 66 1.21 -13.93 -11.61
N PRO A 67 0.70 -15.16 -11.46
CA PRO A 67 -0.01 -15.53 -10.25
C PRO A 67 0.87 -15.17 -9.05
N ALA A 68 0.29 -14.51 -8.04
CA ALA A 68 0.99 -14.31 -6.78
C ALA A 68 1.45 -15.70 -6.33
N ALA A 69 2.77 -15.88 -6.15
CA ALA A 69 3.31 -17.15 -5.67
C ALA A 69 2.53 -17.54 -4.42
N ALA A 70 1.80 -18.66 -4.50
CA ALA A 70 1.13 -19.21 -3.34
C ALA A 70 2.21 -19.43 -2.29
N VAL A 71 2.10 -18.71 -1.18
CA VAL A 71 2.94 -18.94 -0.01
C VAL A 71 2.47 -20.28 0.54
N ALA A 72 3.20 -21.34 0.21
CA ALA A 72 3.05 -22.66 0.79
C ALA A 72 3.77 -22.72 2.14
#